data_AF-A0A5E8VF97-F1
#
_entry.id   AF-A0A5E8VF97-F1
#
_cell.length_a   1.000
_cell.length_b   1.000
_cell.length_c   1.000
_cell.angle_alpha   90.00
_cell.angle_beta   90.00
_cell.angle_gamma   90.00
#
_symmetry.space_group_name_H-M   'P 1'
#
loop_
_entity.id
_entity.type
_entity.pdbx_description
1 polymer ?
#
loop_
_entity_poly.entity_id
_entity_poly.type
_entity_poly.pdbx_seq_one_letter_code
_entity_poly.pdbx_strand_id
1 'polypeptide(L)'
;MGVLSAVLTMNISSFAQESEMTVTARTSEETVIEGYADADNTCAPVELPRLLLVKTPEHGSVCYRIEDFEVASDSGRDQSCVGRWVRGISIFYSARAGYSGPDSLRYEAITDRRRDRVAVRVTVLPGVGKDSDVPASPSDFSREPAMSPGPIPACVVPVS
;
A
#
# COMPACT_ATOMS: atom_id res chain seq x y z
N MET A 1 -26.81 -27.13 50.33
CA MET A 1 -27.30 -26.17 49.31
C MET A 1 -26.33 -25.00 49.24
N GLY A 2 -25.22 -25.15 48.52
CA GLY A 2 -24.21 -24.09 48.35
C GLY A 2 -24.14 -23.71 46.89
N VAL A 3 -24.54 -22.49 46.56
CA VAL A 3 -24.54 -21.98 45.18
C VAL A 3 -23.16 -21.41 44.92
N LEU A 4 -22.28 -22.17 44.25
CA LEU A 4 -21.01 -21.63 43.75
C LEU A 4 -21.30 -20.82 42.49
N SER A 5 -21.23 -19.50 42.63
CA SER A 5 -21.37 -18.54 41.53
C SER A 5 -20.07 -18.50 40.71
N ALA A 6 -20.14 -18.92 39.45
CA ALA A 6 -19.05 -18.83 38.51
C ALA A 6 -19.05 -17.44 37.84
N VAL A 7 -18.11 -16.58 38.20
CA VAL A 7 -17.84 -15.33 37.49
C VAL A 7 -17.03 -15.67 36.24
N LEU A 8 -17.69 -15.72 35.09
CA LEU A 8 -17.04 -15.94 33.80
C LEU A 8 -16.50 -14.60 33.29
N THR A 9 -15.19 -14.34 33.42
CA THR A 9 -14.55 -13.17 32.82
C THR A 9 -14.36 -13.38 31.32
N MET A 10 -15.23 -12.77 30.51
CA MET A 10 -15.08 -12.73 29.05
C MET A 10 -14.04 -11.66 28.66
N ASN A 11 -12.80 -12.09 28.36
CA ASN A 11 -11.84 -11.25 27.65
C ASN A 11 -12.21 -11.22 26.16
N ILE A 12 -13.00 -10.23 25.74
CA ILE A 12 -13.29 -9.98 24.33
C ILE A 12 -12.17 -9.11 23.79
N SER A 13 -11.10 -9.73 23.29
CA SER A 13 -10.13 -9.00 22.47
C SER A 13 -10.75 -8.75 21.10
N SER A 14 -11.39 -7.60 20.94
CA SER A 14 -11.87 -7.11 19.66
C SER A 14 -10.65 -6.65 18.84
N PHE A 15 -9.96 -7.59 18.20
CA PHE A 15 -8.93 -7.25 17.21
C PHE A 15 -9.64 -6.98 15.89
N ALA A 16 -9.67 -5.72 15.45
CA ALA A 16 -9.90 -5.43 14.04
C ALA A 16 -8.78 -6.14 13.24
N GLN A 17 -9.13 -6.98 12.27
CA GLN A 17 -8.15 -7.65 11.40
C GLN A 17 -7.43 -6.58 10.56
N GLU A 18 -6.24 -6.17 11.00
CA GLU A 18 -5.30 -5.38 10.21
C GLU A 18 -4.34 -6.36 9.53
N SER A 19 -4.28 -6.32 8.19
CA SER A 19 -3.27 -7.05 7.43
C SER A 19 -1.92 -6.34 7.60
N GLU A 20 -0.85 -7.11 7.75
CA GLU A 20 0.50 -6.56 7.84
C GLU A 20 1.37 -7.13 6.72
N MET A 21 2.12 -6.26 6.05
CA MET A 21 3.05 -6.64 4.99
C MET A 21 4.38 -5.89 5.11
N THR A 22 5.40 -6.46 4.46
CA THR A 22 6.73 -5.86 4.37
C THR A 22 7.12 -5.67 2.92
N VAL A 23 7.63 -4.48 2.60
CA VAL A 23 8.10 -4.07 1.27
C VAL A 23 9.55 -3.64 1.37
N THR A 24 10.37 -4.04 0.39
CA THR A 24 11.74 -3.51 0.24
C THR A 24 11.75 -2.51 -0.90
N ALA A 25 12.07 -1.26 -0.60
CA ALA A 25 12.17 -0.18 -1.55
C ALA A 25 13.62 0.24 -1.77
N ARG A 26 13.89 0.95 -2.85
CA ARG A 26 15.18 1.62 -3.08
C ARG A 26 14.98 3.12 -3.21
N THR A 27 15.96 3.90 -2.76
CA THR A 27 16.02 5.32 -3.10
C THR A 27 15.98 5.48 -4.63
N SER A 28 15.29 6.51 -5.12
CA SER A 28 15.12 6.87 -6.55
C SER A 28 14.33 5.89 -7.43
N GLU A 29 13.65 4.90 -6.84
CA GLU A 29 12.77 3.97 -7.55
C GLU A 29 11.37 3.98 -6.93
N GLU A 30 10.33 3.87 -7.76
CA GLU A 30 8.99 3.54 -7.29
C GLU A 30 8.90 2.05 -6.99
N THR A 31 8.33 1.71 -5.84
CA THR A 31 8.12 0.33 -5.42
C THR A 31 6.64 0.05 -5.30
N VAL A 32 6.16 -1.02 -5.93
CA VAL A 32 4.76 -1.47 -5.77
C VAL A 32 4.58 -2.01 -4.35
N ILE A 33 3.58 -1.49 -3.64
CA ILE A 33 3.14 -2.03 -2.35
C ILE A 33 2.19 -3.20 -2.60
N GLU A 34 1.10 -2.95 -3.31
CA GLU A 34 0.01 -3.90 -3.54
C GLU A 34 -0.84 -3.47 -4.74
N GLY A 35 -1.51 -4.45 -5.35
CA GLY A 35 -2.49 -4.25 -6.43
C GLY A 35 -3.87 -4.74 -6.02
N TYR A 36 -4.90 -4.01 -6.42
CA TYR A 36 -6.31 -4.35 -6.24
C TYR A 36 -6.98 -4.48 -7.60
N ALA A 37 -7.37 -5.70 -7.95
CA ALA A 37 -8.17 -5.98 -9.12
C ALA A 37 -9.12 -7.13 -8.78
N ASP A 38 -10.42 -6.91 -8.98
CA ASP A 38 -11.46 -7.90 -8.80
C ASP A 38 -12.24 -7.98 -10.12
N ALA A 39 -12.59 -9.20 -10.56
CA ALA A 39 -13.40 -9.42 -11.74
C ALA A 39 -14.76 -10.04 -11.37
N ASP A 40 -15.82 -9.69 -12.12
CA ASP A 40 -17.08 -10.41 -12.01
C ASP A 40 -17.06 -11.70 -12.86
N ASN A 41 -18.16 -12.45 -12.84
CA ASN A 41 -18.28 -13.70 -13.60
C ASN A 41 -18.29 -13.50 -15.13
N THR A 42 -18.36 -12.27 -15.62
CA THR A 42 -18.20 -11.90 -17.03
C THR A 42 -16.79 -11.40 -17.35
N CYS A 43 -15.90 -11.40 -16.35
CA CYS A 43 -14.54 -10.88 -16.40
C CYS A 43 -14.49 -9.37 -16.65
N ALA A 44 -15.55 -8.66 -16.27
CA ALA A 44 -15.55 -7.21 -16.22
C ALA A 44 -14.94 -6.73 -14.88
N PRO A 45 -14.21 -5.60 -14.87
CA PRO A 45 -13.69 -5.02 -13.64
C PRO A 45 -14.81 -4.70 -12.65
N VAL A 46 -14.64 -5.12 -11.41
CA VAL A 46 -15.47 -4.71 -10.27
C VAL A 46 -14.99 -3.34 -9.77
N GLU A 47 -15.83 -2.67 -8.97
CA GLU A 47 -15.56 -1.38 -8.33
C GLU A 47 -14.11 -1.26 -7.81
N LEU A 48 -13.42 -0.20 -8.22
CA LEU A 48 -12.08 0.11 -7.72
C LEU A 48 -12.15 0.67 -6.29
N PRO A 49 -11.28 0.23 -5.37
CA PRO A 49 -11.34 0.70 -3.99
C PRO A 49 -10.98 2.18 -3.88
N ARG A 50 -11.67 2.88 -2.98
CA ARG A 50 -11.22 4.17 -2.47
C ARG A 50 -10.08 3.92 -1.47
N LEU A 51 -8.94 4.57 -1.71
CA LEU A 51 -7.74 4.42 -0.90
C LEU A 51 -7.59 5.59 0.07
N LEU A 52 -7.53 5.29 1.38
CA LEU A 52 -7.38 6.27 2.45
C LEU A 52 -6.10 6.02 3.23
N LEU A 53 -5.16 6.96 3.19
CA LEU A 53 -3.96 6.96 4.01
C LEU A 53 -4.32 7.36 5.45
N VAL A 54 -4.11 6.44 6.38
CA VAL A 54 -4.39 6.63 7.81
C VAL A 54 -3.13 7.05 8.57
N LYS A 55 -1.99 6.39 8.29
CA LYS A 55 -0.67 6.79 8.77
C LYS A 55 0.20 7.08 7.57
N THR A 56 0.76 8.28 7.52
CA THR A 56 1.65 8.73 6.45
C THR A 56 3.07 8.16 6.64
N PRO A 57 3.79 7.83 5.55
CA PRO A 57 5.22 7.57 5.62
C PRO A 57 5.97 8.82 6.08
N GLU A 58 7.06 8.64 6.84
CA GLU A 58 7.90 9.75 7.33
C GLU A 58 9.00 10.11 6.32
N HIS A 59 9.42 9.12 5.53
CA HIS A 59 10.60 9.16 4.67
C HIS A 59 10.30 8.81 3.22
N GLY A 60 9.05 8.91 2.80
CA GLY A 60 8.64 8.72 1.42
C GLY A 60 7.28 9.34 1.14
N SER A 61 6.73 8.99 -0.02
CA SER A 61 5.37 9.31 -0.44
C SER A 61 4.70 8.06 -0.99
N VAL A 62 3.36 8.06 -1.02
CA VAL A 62 2.57 7.02 -1.67
C VAL A 62 1.57 7.65 -2.64
N CYS A 63 1.35 6.96 -3.75
CA CYS A 63 0.37 7.34 -4.75
C CYS A 63 -0.22 6.08 -5.38
N TYR A 64 -1.27 6.23 -6.20
CA TYR A 64 -1.86 5.10 -6.92
C TYR A 64 -1.87 5.33 -8.44
N ARG A 65 -1.89 4.25 -9.21
CA ARG A 65 -2.18 4.27 -10.65
C ARG A 65 -3.28 3.27 -10.95
N ILE A 66 -4.11 3.60 -11.93
CA ILE A 66 -5.05 2.64 -12.52
C ILE A 66 -4.28 1.90 -13.61
N GLU A 67 -4.26 0.58 -13.50
CA GLU A 67 -3.51 -0.31 -14.40
C GLU A 67 -4.40 -1.48 -14.79
N ASP A 68 -4.09 -2.14 -15.90
CA ASP A 68 -4.76 -3.37 -16.28
C ASP A 68 -3.88 -4.55 -15.79
N PHE A 69 -4.49 -5.49 -15.08
CA PHE A 69 -3.84 -6.66 -14.49
C PHE A 69 -4.25 -7.91 -15.25
N GLU A 70 -3.30 -8.77 -15.60
CA GLU A 70 -3.63 -10.11 -16.08
C GLU A 70 -4.06 -10.97 -14.89
N VAL A 71 -5.24 -11.59 -15.00
CA VAL A 71 -5.73 -12.52 -13.98
C VAL A 71 -4.85 -13.77 -14.01
N ALA A 72 -4.03 -13.92 -12.97
CA ALA A 72 -3.13 -15.04 -12.82
C ALA A 72 -3.88 -16.35 -12.52
N SER A 73 -3.29 -17.48 -12.89
CA SER A 73 -3.91 -18.81 -12.75
C SER A 73 -4.20 -19.23 -11.30
N ASP A 74 -3.61 -18.55 -10.31
CA ASP A 74 -3.76 -18.81 -8.87
C ASP A 74 -4.76 -17.86 -8.17
N SER A 75 -5.46 -17.01 -8.93
CA SER A 75 -6.42 -16.00 -8.44
C SER A 75 -7.69 -16.54 -7.74
N GLY A 76 -7.81 -17.85 -7.55
CA GLY A 76 -8.81 -18.49 -6.68
C GLY A 76 -10.27 -18.26 -7.07
N ARG A 77 -10.83 -17.09 -6.75
CA ARG A 77 -12.23 -16.71 -7.02
C ARG A 77 -12.47 -16.34 -8.48
N ASP A 78 -11.42 -15.93 -9.19
CA ASP A 78 -11.52 -15.41 -10.55
C ASP A 78 -10.99 -16.39 -11.60
N GLN A 79 -10.94 -17.69 -11.27
CA GLN A 79 -10.41 -18.74 -12.15
C GLN A 79 -11.06 -18.75 -13.55
N SER A 80 -12.33 -18.38 -13.67
CA SER A 80 -13.02 -18.26 -14.96
C SER A 80 -12.47 -17.15 -15.85
N CYS A 81 -11.69 -16.23 -15.29
CA CYS A 81 -11.15 -15.05 -15.94
C CYS A 81 -9.65 -15.10 -16.16
N VAL A 82 -8.99 -16.23 -15.87
CA VAL A 82 -7.55 -16.41 -16.08
C VAL A 82 -7.12 -16.03 -17.50
N GLY A 83 -6.03 -15.26 -17.60
CA GLY A 83 -5.48 -14.74 -18.85
C GLY A 83 -6.23 -13.53 -19.42
N ARG A 84 -7.27 -13.04 -18.75
CA ARG A 84 -7.95 -11.79 -19.10
C ARG A 84 -7.29 -10.61 -18.39
N TRP A 85 -7.35 -9.46 -19.05
CA TRP A 85 -6.91 -8.19 -18.48
C TRP A 85 -8.09 -7.52 -17.78
N VAL A 86 -7.89 -7.17 -16.52
CA VAL A 86 -8.90 -6.56 -15.65
C VAL A 86 -8.32 -5.26 -15.08
N ARG A 87 -9.08 -4.18 -15.21
CA ARG A 87 -8.68 -2.88 -14.68
C ARG A 87 -8.67 -2.91 -13.15
N GLY A 88 -7.59 -2.46 -12.56
CA GLY A 88 -7.37 -2.38 -11.12
C GLY A 88 -6.61 -1.13 -10.71
N ILE A 89 -6.16 -1.10 -9.47
CA ILE A 89 -5.31 -0.05 -8.91
C ILE A 89 -4.03 -0.67 -8.34
N SER A 90 -2.88 -0.12 -8.70
CA SER A 90 -1.58 -0.35 -8.04
C SER A 90 -1.26 0.81 -7.09
N ILE A 91 -0.77 0.49 -5.90
CA ILE A 91 -0.27 1.47 -4.92
C ILE A 91 1.25 1.47 -4.96
N PHE A 92 1.86 2.65 -5.11
CA PHE A 92 3.30 2.84 -5.20
C PHE A 92 3.83 3.58 -3.98
N TYR A 93 5.03 3.22 -3.55
CA TYR A 93 5.84 3.95 -2.59
C TYR A 93 7.07 4.53 -3.29
N SER A 94 7.38 5.79 -2.99
CA SER A 94 8.63 6.43 -3.39
C SER A 94 9.40 6.88 -2.16
N ALA A 95 10.63 6.37 -1.98
CA ALA A 95 11.50 6.84 -0.92
C ALA A 95 11.97 8.27 -1.19
N ARG A 96 12.07 9.08 -0.14
CA ARG A 96 12.74 10.39 -0.22
C ARG A 96 14.18 10.18 -0.66
N ALA A 97 14.64 10.99 -1.62
CA ALA A 97 15.99 10.93 -2.12
C ALA A 97 17.04 10.98 -0.99
N GLY A 98 17.99 10.05 -1.03
CA GLY A 98 19.07 9.94 -0.05
C GLY A 98 18.69 9.30 1.28
N TYR A 99 17.43 8.90 1.48
CA TYR A 99 17.02 8.16 2.67
C TYR A 99 17.29 6.65 2.52
N SER A 100 17.81 6.04 3.58
CA SER A 100 17.90 4.59 3.75
C SER A 100 17.59 4.25 5.20
N GLY A 101 16.77 3.22 5.42
CA GLY A 101 16.28 2.87 6.75
C GLY A 101 14.83 2.41 6.74
N PRO A 102 14.25 2.19 7.93
CA PRO A 102 12.87 1.76 8.07
C PRO A 102 11.88 2.93 7.89
N ASP A 103 10.81 2.69 7.14
CA ASP A 103 9.65 3.57 7.07
C ASP A 103 8.37 2.75 7.28
N SER A 104 7.23 3.41 7.49
CA SER A 104 5.97 2.71 7.64
C SER A 104 4.78 3.59 7.34
N LEU A 105 3.75 2.98 6.75
CA LEU A 105 2.47 3.63 6.51
C LEU A 105 1.31 2.68 6.87
N ARG A 106 0.11 3.25 6.97
CA ARG A 106 -1.13 2.49 7.09
C ARG A 106 -2.16 3.07 6.16
N TYR A 107 -2.89 2.22 5.45
CA TYR A 107 -3.97 2.65 4.58
C TYR A 107 -5.18 1.75 4.69
N GLU A 108 -6.32 2.26 4.24
CA GLU A 108 -7.56 1.49 4.07
C GLU A 108 -7.94 1.43 2.59
N ALA A 109 -8.26 0.23 2.09
CA ALA A 109 -8.87 0.03 0.79
C ALA A 109 -10.36 -0.28 0.98
N ILE A 110 -11.23 0.58 0.44
CA ILE A 110 -12.66 0.58 0.73
C ILE A 110 -13.45 0.42 -0.56
N THR A 111 -14.23 -0.65 -0.66
CA THR A 111 -15.30 -0.85 -1.65
C THR A 111 -16.65 -0.89 -0.93
N ASP A 112 -17.75 -1.02 -1.67
CA ASP A 112 -19.08 -1.22 -1.08
C ASP A 112 -19.18 -2.54 -0.28
N ARG A 113 -18.34 -3.54 -0.60
CA ARG A 113 -18.40 -4.88 0.00
C ARG A 113 -17.34 -5.13 1.06
N ARG A 114 -16.21 -4.43 1.00
CA ARG A 114 -15.03 -4.74 1.80
C ARG A 114 -14.34 -3.46 2.27
N ARG A 115 -13.79 -3.54 3.49
CA ARG A 115 -12.83 -2.56 4.02
C ARG A 115 -11.62 -3.31 4.53
N ASP A 116 -10.51 -3.17 3.83
CA ASP A 116 -9.23 -3.72 4.27
C ASP A 116 -8.42 -2.63 4.95
N ARG A 117 -7.84 -2.95 6.11
CA ARG A 117 -6.86 -2.10 6.78
C ARG A 117 -5.51 -2.76 6.68
N VAL A 118 -4.54 -2.05 6.11
CA VAL A 118 -3.22 -2.58 5.79
C VAL A 118 -2.14 -1.74 6.46
N ALA A 119 -1.29 -2.40 7.25
CA ALA A 119 -0.05 -1.87 7.78
C ALA A 119 1.13 -2.31 6.89
N VAL A 120 1.89 -1.34 6.40
CA VAL A 120 3.06 -1.60 5.56
C VAL A 120 4.32 -1.19 6.32
N ARG A 121 5.24 -2.15 6.47
CA ARG A 121 6.62 -1.87 6.87
C ARG A 121 7.48 -1.77 5.63
N VAL A 122 8.21 -0.67 5.50
CA VAL A 122 9.10 -0.45 4.36
C VAL A 122 10.54 -0.50 4.85
N THR A 123 11.37 -1.28 4.17
CA THR A 123 12.83 -1.22 4.32
C THR A 123 13.40 -0.51 3.10
N VAL A 124 13.94 0.69 3.28
CA VAL A 124 14.53 1.47 2.20
C VAL A 124 16.02 1.19 2.11
N LEU A 125 16.45 0.65 0.97
CA LEU A 125 17.83 0.45 0.63
C LEU A 125 18.39 1.64 -0.17
N PRO A 126 19.71 1.87 -0.14
CA PRO A 126 20.35 2.80 -1.04
C PRO A 126 20.07 2.45 -2.51
N GLY A 127 20.03 3.47 -3.37
CA GLY A 127 20.00 3.29 -4.81
C GLY A 127 21.25 2.55 -5.30
N VAL A 128 21.14 1.79 -6.38
CA VAL A 128 22.28 1.13 -7.01
C VAL A 128 23.06 2.19 -7.79
N GLY A 129 24.10 2.76 -7.19
CA GLY A 129 24.85 3.86 -7.78
C GLY A 129 25.50 3.48 -9.12
N LYS A 130 25.40 4.39 -10.09
CA LYS A 130 26.57 4.75 -10.89
C LYS A 130 27.03 6.14 -10.44
N ASP A 131 28.33 6.20 -10.20
CA ASP A 131 29.20 7.32 -9.82
C ASP A 131 29.24 7.77 -8.35
N SER A 132 30.44 7.50 -7.80
CA SER A 132 31.13 8.21 -6.75
C SER A 132 31.09 9.73 -6.94
N ASP A 133 31.11 10.44 -5.81
CA ASP A 133 31.54 11.84 -5.67
C ASP A 133 30.74 12.91 -6.43
N VAL A 134 29.50 13.16 -5.99
CA VAL A 134 28.95 14.52 -6.00
C VAL A 134 28.60 14.89 -4.57
N PRO A 135 29.30 15.87 -3.94
CA PRO A 135 28.84 16.42 -2.67
C PRO A 135 27.44 16.97 -2.90
N ALA A 136 26.47 16.49 -2.12
CA ALA A 136 25.16 17.11 -2.06
C ALA A 136 25.36 18.60 -1.77
N SER A 137 25.18 19.44 -2.79
CA SER A 137 25.11 20.88 -2.59
C SER A 137 23.94 21.12 -1.63
N PRO A 138 24.14 21.79 -0.47
CA PRO A 138 23.09 21.91 0.55
C PRO A 138 22.00 22.92 0.18
N SER A 139 21.82 23.25 -1.10
CA SER A 139 20.83 24.22 -1.57
C SER A 139 19.70 23.47 -2.26
N ASP A 140 18.49 23.65 -1.70
CA ASP A 140 17.21 23.08 -2.11
C ASP A 140 16.93 21.61 -1.76
N PHE A 141 17.21 21.23 -0.51
CA PHE A 141 16.25 20.39 0.21
C PHE A 141 14.98 21.21 0.47
N SER A 142 14.26 21.57 -0.58
CA SER A 142 12.85 21.88 -0.45
C SER A 142 12.23 20.62 0.13
N ARG A 143 12.01 20.63 1.45
CA ARG A 143 11.41 19.54 2.19
C ARG A 143 10.08 19.27 1.51
N GLU A 144 10.06 18.26 0.65
CA GLU A 144 8.85 17.88 -0.05
C GLU A 144 7.77 17.73 1.03
N PRO A 145 6.63 18.43 0.90
CA PRO A 145 5.66 18.48 1.98
C PRO A 145 5.33 17.07 2.44
N ALA A 146 5.45 16.82 3.74
CA ALA A 146 5.04 15.55 4.30
C ALA A 146 3.58 15.32 3.91
N MET A 147 3.28 14.09 3.49
CA MET A 147 1.89 13.73 3.21
C MET A 147 1.03 13.97 4.45
N SER A 148 -0.24 14.29 4.23
CA SER A 148 -1.25 14.32 5.28
C SER A 148 -2.14 13.08 5.19
N PRO A 149 -2.69 12.58 6.31
CA PRO A 149 -3.73 11.57 6.26
C PRO A 149 -4.90 12.03 5.40
N GLY A 150 -5.50 11.11 4.65
CA GLY A 150 -6.52 11.44 3.66
C GLY A 150 -6.45 10.54 2.43
N PRO A 151 -7.20 10.87 1.35
CA PRO A 151 -7.16 10.09 0.12
C PRO A 151 -5.73 9.96 -0.40
N ILE A 152 -5.33 8.74 -0.79
CA ILE A 152 -4.07 8.55 -1.51
C ILE A 152 -4.23 9.23 -2.89
N PRO A 153 -3.33 10.13 -3.30
CA PRO A 153 -3.43 10.80 -4.58
C PRO A 153 -3.06 9.86 -5.74
N ALA A 154 -3.54 10.17 -6.94
CA ALA A 154 -3.02 9.54 -8.16
C ALA A 154 -1.55 9.92 -8.35
N CYS A 155 -0.74 9.01 -8.87
CA CYS A 155 0.66 9.32 -9.18
C CYS A 155 0.74 10.38 -10.28
N VAL A 156 1.65 11.35 -10.10
CA VAL A 156 1.95 12.33 -11.14
C VAL A 156 2.77 11.62 -12.21
N VAL A 157 2.18 11.43 -13.39
CA VAL A 157 2.94 11.03 -14.57
C VAL A 157 3.68 12.27 -15.11
N PRO A 158 5.01 12.25 -15.22
CA PRO A 158 5.73 13.35 -15.84
C PRO A 158 5.25 13.49 -17.29
N VAL A 159 4.63 14.62 -17.63
CA VAL A 159 4.38 14.97 -19.03
C VAL A 159 5.75 15.21 -19.68
N SER A 160 6.05 14.42 -20.70
CA SER A 160 7.29 14.52 -21.50
C SER A 160 7.21 15.66 -22.51
#